data_AF-A0A822GRA7-F1
#
_entry.id   AF-A0A822GRA7-F1
#
_cell.length_a   1.000
_cell.length_b   1.000
_cell.length_c   1.000
_cell.angle_alpha   90.00
_cell.angle_beta   90.00
_cell.angle_gamma   90.00
#
_symmetry.space_group_name_H-M   'P 1'
#
loop_
_entity.id
_entity.type
_entity.pdbx_description
1 polymer ?
#
loop_
_entity_poly.entity_id
_entity_poly.type
_entity_poly.pdbx_seq_one_letter_code
_entity_poly.pdbx_strand_id
1 'polypeptide(L)'
;IINGEISPIKQIFGFERINLAVNQTKEVFFPLTVRHLLTIVRHGTKWLHPGSYDILIGQQHMHTFKLYGQSIQWASKIHASSSNENI
;
A
#
# COMPACT_ATOMS: atom_id res chain seq x y z
N ILE A 1 6.81 1.40 17.19
CA ILE A 1 7.94 2.05 16.50
C ILE A 1 8.90 0.95 16.11
N ILE A 2 8.93 0.59 14.84
CA ILE A 2 9.96 -0.30 14.30
C ILE A 2 11.03 0.66 13.76
N ASN A 3 12.27 0.60 14.25
CA ASN A 3 13.40 1.40 13.74
C ASN A 3 13.21 2.93 13.65
N GLY A 4 12.46 3.55 14.57
CA GLY A 4 12.26 5.02 14.57
C GLY A 4 11.25 5.53 13.54
N GLU A 5 10.48 4.63 12.93
CA GLU A 5 9.45 4.91 11.95
C GLU A 5 8.06 4.94 12.61
N ILE A 6 7.27 5.95 12.24
CA ILE A 6 5.88 6.11 12.66
C ILE A 6 5.03 5.73 11.45
N SER A 7 4.49 4.51 11.46
CA SER A 7 3.45 4.13 10.51
C SER A 7 2.17 4.89 10.86
N PRO A 8 1.43 5.43 9.87
CA PRO A 8 0.13 6.02 10.14
C PRO A 8 -0.81 4.98 10.74
N ILE A 9 -1.68 5.41 11.66
CA ILE A 9 -2.70 4.54 12.27
C ILE A 9 -3.65 4.01 11.18
N LYS A 10 -4.00 4.85 10.19
CA LYS A 10 -4.82 4.53 9.02
C LYS A 10 -4.36 5.34 7.81
N GLN A 11 -4.47 4.77 6.61
CA GLN A 11 -4.21 5.48 5.35
C GLN A 11 -5.31 5.16 4.33
N ILE A 12 -5.83 6.19 3.67
CA ILE A 12 -6.78 6.03 2.56
C ILE A 12 -6.00 5.58 1.33
N PHE A 13 -6.38 4.45 0.72
CA PHE A 13 -5.78 3.96 -0.52
C PHE A 13 -6.74 4.00 -1.73
N GLY A 14 -8.02 4.33 -1.51
CA GLY A 14 -9.01 4.46 -2.57
C GLY A 14 -10.28 5.15 -2.07
N PHE A 15 -10.94 5.88 -2.96
CA PHE A 15 -12.25 6.46 -2.74
C PHE A 15 -13.00 6.60 -4.07
N GLU A 16 -14.32 6.44 -4.05
CA GLU A 16 -15.18 6.69 -5.21
C GLU A 16 -16.43 7.44 -4.75
N ARG A 17 -16.84 8.45 -5.53
CA ARG A 17 -18.14 9.10 -5.35
C ARG A 17 -19.12 8.45 -6.31
N ILE A 18 -20.17 7.84 -5.75
CA ILE A 18 -21.20 7.14 -6.52
C ILE A 18 -22.49 7.96 -6.46
N ASN A 19 -23.11 8.18 -7.62
CA ASN A 19 -24.49 8.65 -7.70
C ASN A 19 -25.42 7.43 -7.80
N LEU A 20 -26.40 7.33 -6.90
CA LEU A 20 -27.36 6.24 -6.87
C LEU A 20 -28.77 6.81 -6.99
N ALA A 21 -29.54 6.32 -7.96
CA ALA A 21 -30.97 6.55 -8.00
C ALA A 21 -31.69 5.76 -6.88
N VAL A 22 -32.95 6.11 -6.62
CA VAL A 22 -33.79 5.38 -5.67
C VAL A 22 -33.84 3.90 -6.07
N ASN A 23 -33.57 3.00 -5.11
CA ASN A 23 -33.51 1.55 -5.27
C ASN A 23 -32.39 1.02 -6.20
N GLN A 24 -31.42 1.86 -6.58
CA GLN A 24 -30.27 1.40 -7.35
C GLN A 24 -29.19 0.83 -6.43
N THR A 25 -28.66 -0.33 -6.81
CA THR A 25 -27.45 -0.91 -6.23
C THR A 25 -26.32 -0.81 -7.23
N LYS A 26 -25.13 -0.41 -6.76
CA LYS A 26 -23.89 -0.42 -7.55
C LYS A 26 -22.81 -1.13 -6.76
N GLU A 27 -22.10 -2.04 -7.41
CA GLU A 27 -20.87 -2.63 -6.88
C GLU A 27 -19.67 -1.78 -7.26
N VAL A 28 -18.72 -1.64 -6.35
CA VAL A 28 -17.45 -0.93 -6.57
C VAL A 28 -16.28 -1.80 -6.16
N PHE A 29 -15.21 -1.71 -6.93
CA PHE A 29 -14.02 -2.52 -6.75
C PHE A 29 -12.80 -1.62 -6.55
N PHE A 30 -12.08 -1.82 -5.45
CA PHE A 30 -10.84 -1.11 -5.13
C PHE A 30 -9.67 -2.10 -5.18
N PRO A 31 -8.82 -2.06 -6.22
CA PRO A 31 -7.68 -2.97 -6.31
C PRO A 31 -6.65 -2.62 -5.23
N LEU A 32 -6.40 -3.56 -4.33
CA LEU A 32 -5.30 -3.45 -3.37
C LEU A 32 -4.00 -3.91 -4.03
N THR A 33 -3.03 -2.99 -4.15
CA THR A 33 -1.71 -3.30 -4.69
C THR A 33 -0.64 -3.17 -3.60
N VAL A 34 0.52 -3.80 -3.81
CA VAL A 34 1.66 -3.72 -2.87
C VAL A 34 2.06 -2.26 -2.59
N ARG A 35 1.90 -1.35 -3.56
CA ARG A 35 2.21 0.08 -3.40
C ARG A 35 1.43 0.73 -2.26
N HIS A 36 0.21 0.27 -1.97
CA HIS A 36 -0.62 0.79 -0.88
C HIS A 36 -0.12 0.37 0.51
N LEU A 37 0.76 -0.64 0.57
CA LEU A 37 1.28 -1.21 1.81
C LEU A 37 2.70 -0.74 2.14
N LEU A 38 3.31 0.04 1.24
CA LEU A 38 4.69 0.51 1.40
C LEU A 38 4.76 1.62 2.45
N THR A 39 5.70 1.48 3.37
CA THR A 39 6.07 2.53 4.32
C THR A 39 7.24 3.34 3.77
N ILE A 40 7.18 4.66 3.90
CA ILE A 40 8.29 5.55 3.58
C ILE A 40 9.03 5.87 4.86
N VAL A 41 10.33 5.59 4.88
CA VAL A 41 11.20 5.79 6.04
C VAL A 41 11.92 7.14 5.93
N ARG A 42 12.62 7.58 7.00
CA ARG A 42 13.20 8.94 7.08
C ARG A 42 14.11 9.32 5.90
N HIS A 43 14.83 8.35 5.34
CA HIS A 43 15.73 8.56 4.20
C HIS A 43 15.07 8.33 2.84
N GLY A 44 13.73 8.32 2.77
CA GLY A 44 12.95 8.32 1.53
C GLY A 44 12.83 6.98 0.81
N THR A 45 13.45 5.91 1.30
CA THR A 45 13.25 4.57 0.71
C THR A 45 11.89 4.00 1.11
N LYS A 46 11.37 3.12 0.24
CA LYS A 46 10.11 2.42 0.45
C LYS A 46 10.37 1.02 0.96
N TRP A 47 9.59 0.58 1.94
CA TRP A 47 9.72 -0.75 2.53
C TRP A 47 8.36 -1.43 2.62
N LEU A 48 8.36 -2.74 2.43
CA LEU A 48 7.23 -3.60 2.76
C LEU A 48 7.57 -4.38 4.02
N HIS A 49 6.72 -4.28 5.03
CA HIS A 49 6.93 -4.95 6.32
C HIS A 49 6.01 -6.16 6.48
N PRO A 50 6.46 -7.25 7.11
CA PRO A 50 5.57 -8.29 7.57
C PRO A 50 4.68 -7.75 8.69
N GLY A 51 3.47 -8.29 8.83
CA GLY A 51 2.53 -7.87 9.86
C GLY A 51 1.07 -8.09 9.50
N SER A 52 0.18 -7.69 10.41
CA SER A 52 -1.26 -7.67 10.18
C SER A 52 -1.68 -6.31 9.62
N TYR A 53 -2.49 -6.34 8.56
CA TYR A 53 -3.02 -5.16 7.90
C TYR A 53 -4.55 -5.23 7.90
N ASP A 54 -5.18 -4.19 8.44
CA ASP A 54 -6.63 -4.08 8.52
C ASP A 54 -7.18 -3.27 7.33
N ILE A 55 -8.17 -3.83 6.64
CA ILE A 55 -8.93 -3.16 5.59
C ILE A 55 -10.24 -2.64 6.19
N LEU A 56 -10.43 -1.33 6.03
CA LEU A 56 -11.60 -0.60 6.51
C LEU A 56 -12.38 -0.06 5.30
N ILE A 57 -13.71 -0.18 5.32
CA ILE A 57 -14.60 0.54 4.40
C ILE A 57 -15.38 1.55 5.24
N GLY A 58 -15.17 2.84 4.97
CA GLY A 58 -15.61 3.90 5.87
C GLY A 58 -14.94 3.75 7.25
N GLN A 59 -15.73 3.48 8.29
CA GLN A 59 -15.23 3.23 9.65
C GLN A 59 -15.31 1.74 10.06
N GLN A 60 -15.86 0.88 9.20
CA GLN A 60 -16.11 -0.52 9.52
C GLN A 60 -14.90 -1.39 9.14
N HIS A 61 -14.47 -2.25 10.06
CA HIS A 61 -13.53 -3.32 9.78
C HIS A 61 -14.17 -4.36 8.88
N MET A 62 -13.50 -4.67 7.76
CA MET A 62 -13.98 -5.64 6.79
C MET A 62 -13.14 -6.91 6.80
N HIS A 63 -11.81 -6.75 6.85
CA HIS A 63 -10.90 -7.87 6.74
C HIS A 63 -9.55 -7.54 7.34
N THR A 64 -8.87 -8.55 7.88
CA THR A 64 -7.45 -8.48 8.24
C THR A 64 -6.70 -9.52 7.42
N PHE A 65 -5.64 -9.10 6.75
CA PHE A 65 -4.71 -10.03 6.11
C PHE A 65 -3.33 -9.92 6.74
N LYS A 66 -2.52 -10.98 6.59
CA LYS A 66 -1.17 -11.06 7.15
C LYS A 66 -0.15 -11.16 6.04
N LEU A 67 0.89 -10.34 6.15
CA LEU A 67 2.14 -10.49 5.40
C LEU A 67 3.15 -11.20 6.29
N TYR A 68 3.76 -12.26 5.78
CA TYR A 68 4.79 -13.02 6.47
C TYR A 68 6.17 -12.76 5.85
N GLY A 69 7.23 -13.21 6.53
CA GLY A 69 8.60 -13.06 6.07
C GLY A 69 9.35 -11.93 6.77
N GLN A 70 10.33 -11.34 6.08
CA GLN A 70 11.15 -10.25 6.59
C GLN A 70 10.78 -8.93 5.90
N SER A 71 11.19 -7.80 6.50
CA SER A 71 11.03 -6.49 5.86
C SER A 71 11.90 -6.42 4.60
N ILE A 72 11.32 -5.97 3.49
CA ILE A 72 12.00 -5.89 2.20
C ILE A 72 12.00 -4.44 1.73
N GLN A 73 13.17 -3.92 1.36
CA GLN A 73 13.28 -2.64 0.68
C GLN A 73 12.70 -2.78 -0.73
N TRP A 74 11.67 -1.98 -1.03
CA TRP A 74 11.00 -2.01 -2.32
C TRP A 74 11.81 -1.21 -3.34
N ALA A 75 12.66 -1.91 -4.10
CA ALA A 75 13.31 -1.35 -5.27
C ALA A 75 12.33 -1.37 -6.46
N SER A 76 11.82 -0.20 -6.85
CA SER A 76 11.26 -0.05 -8.19
C SER A 76 12.40 -0.27 -9.17
N LYS A 77 12.39 -1.36 -9.95
CA LYS A 77 13.27 -1.49 -11.11
C LYS A 77 12.92 -0.38 -12.10
N ILE A 78 13.45 0.81 -11.89
CA ILE A 78 13.74 1.71 -13.00
C ILE A 78 14.92 1.03 -13.67
N HIS A 79 14.78 0.64 -14.94
CA HIS A 79 15.93 0.25 -15.76
C HIS A 79 16.96 1.39 -15.65
N ALA A 80 17.99 1.20 -14.84
CA ALA A 80 19.26 1.86 -15.08
C ALA A 80 19.88 1.13 -16.28
N SER A 81 19.34 1.38 -17.48
CA SER A 81 20.13 1.26 -18.70
C SER A 81 21.10 2.44 -18.71
N SER A 82 22.13 2.36 -17.88
CA SER A 82 23.37 3.10 -18.12
C SER A 82 24.38 2.04 -18.55
N SER A 83 24.49 1.92 -19.86
CA SER A 83 25.57 1.32 -20.60
C SER A 83 26.92 1.52 -19.89
N ASN A 84 27.50 0.43 -19.40
CA ASN A 84 28.95 0.30 -19.40
C ASN A 84 29.33 -0.37 -20.73
N GLU A 85 29.26 0.41 -21.81
CA GLU A 85 30.31 0.33 -22.80
C GLU A 85 31.51 1.03 -22.16
N ASN A 86 32.59 0.29 -21.89
CA ASN A 86 33.96 0.78 -22.02
C ASN A 86 34.94 -0.37 -21.76
N ILE A 87 35.52 -0.82 -22.89
CA ILE A 87 36.94 -1.18 -23.13
C ILE A 87 37.55 -2.25 -22.23
#